data_AF-A0A2X2UQR2-F1
#
_entry.id   AF-A0A2X2UQR2-F1
#
_cell.length_a   1.000
_cell.length_b   1.000
_cell.length_c   1.000
_cell.angle_alpha   90.00
_cell.angle_beta   90.00
_cell.angle_gamma   90.00
#
_symmetry.space_group_name_H-M   'P 1'
#
loop_
_entity.id
_entity.type
_entity.pdbx_description
1 polymer ?
#
loop_
_entity_poly.entity_id
_entity_poly.type
_entity_poly.pdbx_seq_one_letter_code
_entity_poly.pdbx_strand_id
1 'polypeptide(L)' 'MGKTNDWLDFDQLAEDKVRDALKPPSMYKVILVNDDYTPMEFVIDVLQKILFL' A
#
# COMPACT_ATOMS: atom_id res chain seq x y z
N MET A 1 -5.28 36.91 27.64
CA MET A 1 -5.93 35.64 27.22
C MET A 1 -4.83 34.67 26.82
N GLY A 2 -4.12 34.12 27.81
CA GLY A 2 -3.01 33.19 27.55
C GLY A 2 -3.60 31.85 27.11
N LYS A 3 -3.25 31.40 25.91
CA LYS A 3 -3.63 30.07 25.45
C LYS A 3 -2.98 29.06 26.40
N THR A 4 -3.81 28.43 27.22
CA THR A 4 -3.42 27.45 28.21
C THR A 4 -2.86 26.22 27.50
N ASN A 5 -1.56 26.03 27.71
CA ASN A 5 -0.85 24.77 27.85
C ASN A 5 -1.24 23.65 26.88
N ASP A 6 -0.40 23.51 25.86
CA ASP A 6 -0.35 22.42 24.88
C ASP A 6 0.09 21.10 25.56
N TRP A 7 -0.74 20.61 26.49
CA TRP A 7 -0.58 19.28 27.07
C TRP A 7 -1.16 18.27 26.07
N LEU A 8 -0.35 17.31 25.64
CA LEU A 8 -0.76 16.24 24.73
C LEU A 8 -1.99 15.52 25.29
N ASP A 9 -3.12 15.65 24.59
CA ASP A 9 -4.32 14.88 24.85
C ASP A 9 -4.08 13.42 24.43
N PHE A 10 -3.92 12.55 25.42
CA PHE A 10 -3.61 11.14 25.21
C PHE A 10 -4.77 10.36 24.60
N ASP A 11 -6.01 10.78 24.84
CA ASP A 11 -7.21 10.14 24.31
C ASP A 11 -7.32 10.44 22.81
N GLN A 12 -7.11 11.71 22.42
CA GLN A 12 -7.02 12.14 21.03
C GLN A 12 -5.90 11.40 20.27
N LEU A 13 -4.72 11.24 20.90
CA LEU A 13 -3.58 10.51 20.31
C LEU A 13 -3.89 9.02 20.11
N ALA A 14 -4.63 8.41 21.05
CA ALA A 14 -5.04 7.01 20.94
C ALA A 14 -6.04 6.82 19.77
N GLU A 15 -7.01 7.72 19.62
CA GLU A 15 -7.96 7.70 18.51
C GLU A 15 -7.26 7.86 17.14
N ASP A 16 -6.34 8.81 17.02
CA ASP A 16 -5.58 9.02 15.78
C ASP A 16 -4.71 7.80 15.42
N LYS A 17 -4.09 7.16 16.41
CA LYS A 17 -3.34 5.90 16.20
C LYS A 17 -4.22 4.76 15.73
N VAL A 18 -5.43 4.63 16.28
CA VAL A 18 -6.40 3.61 15.85
C VAL A 18 -6.83 3.87 14.41
N ARG A 19 -7.14 5.12 14.07
CA ARG A 19 -7.50 5.50 12.70
C ARG A 19 -6.38 5.21 11.71
N ASP A 20 -5.13 5.50 12.09
CA ASP A 20 -3.95 5.25 11.25
C ASP A 20 -3.65 3.75 11.08
N ALA A 21 -3.82 2.96 12.14
CA ALA A 21 -3.65 1.51 12.09
C ALA A 21 -4.71 0.81 11.22
N LEU A 22 -5.90 1.41 11.08
CA LEU A 22 -7.00 0.89 10.26
C LEU A 22 -6.95 1.39 8.81
N LYS A 23 -5.99 2.25 8.44
CA LYS A 23 -5.82 2.65 7.04
C LYS A 23 -5.48 1.41 6.21
N PRO A 24 -6.16 1.19 5.08
CA PRO A 24 -5.82 0.08 4.21
C PRO A 24 -4.38 0.26 3.71
N PRO A 25 -3.64 -0.84 3.48
CA PRO A 25 -2.30 -0.76 2.94
C PRO A 25 -2.31 -0.12 1.57
N SER A 26 -1.21 0.55 1.21
CA SER A 26 -1.03 1.05 -0.15
C SER A 26 -0.93 -0.12 -1.12
N MET A 27 -1.79 -0.10 -2.14
CA MET A 27 -1.75 -1.09 -3.20
C MET A 27 -0.69 -0.70 -4.24
N TYR A 28 -0.05 -1.71 -4.82
CA TYR A 28 0.96 -1.53 -5.87
C TYR A 28 0.47 -2.11 -7.19
N LYS A 29 0.84 -1.46 -8.29
CA LYS A 29 0.63 -2.00 -9.63
C LYS A 29 1.81 -2.88 -10.01
N VAL A 30 1.54 -4.10 -10.42
CA VAL A 30 2.51 -4.97 -11.09
C VAL A 30 2.35 -4.78 -12.58
N ILE A 31 3.43 -4.40 -13.27
CA ILE A 31 3.43 -4.11 -14.70
C ILE A 31 4.50 -4.97 -15.35
N LEU A 32 4.11 -5.76 -16.34
CA LEU A 32 5.03 -6.46 -17.22
C LEU A 32 5.34 -5.56 -18.41
N VAL A 33 6.63 -5.39 -18.73
CA VAL A 33 7.09 -4.57 -19.84
C VAL A 33 7.48 -5.49 -20.99
N ASN A 34 7.12 -5.09 -22.22
CA ASN A 34 7.48 -5.81 -23.43
C ASN A 34 8.98 -5.71 -23.73
N ASP A 35 9.57 -6.78 -24.28
CA ASP A 35 10.93 -6.83 -24.80
C ASP A 35 11.04 -7.76 -26.02
N ASP A 36 12.17 -7.74 -26.73
CA ASP A 36 12.35 -8.43 -28.02
C ASP A 36 12.89 -9.87 -27.90
N TYR A 37 13.22 -10.33 -26.69
CA TYR A 37 13.91 -11.61 -26.48
C TYR A 37 13.08 -12.62 -25.70
N THR A 38 12.09 -12.16 -24.92
CA THR A 38 11.23 -13.04 -24.14
C THR A 38 10.18 -13.74 -25.03
N PRO A 39 10.17 -15.08 -25.10
CA PRO A 39 9.17 -15.81 -25.89
C PRO A 39 7.74 -15.56 -25.39
N MET A 40 6.77 -15.45 -26.30
CA MET A 40 5.37 -15.22 -25.93
C MET A 40 4.81 -16.34 -25.03
N GLU A 41 5.16 -17.59 -25.27
CA GLU A 41 4.74 -18.73 -24.42
C GLU A 41 5.24 -18.60 -22.99
N PHE A 42 6.43 -18.04 -22.78
CA PHE A 42 6.95 -17.80 -21.45
C PHE A 42 6.18 -16.69 -20.73
N VAL A 43 5.80 -15.62 -21.45
CA VAL A 43 4.94 -14.56 -20.90
C VAL A 43 3.60 -15.14 -20.45
N ILE A 44 2.97 -16.00 -21.26
CA ILE A 44 1.73 -16.68 -20.92
C ILE A 44 1.91 -17.52 -19.65
N ASP A 45 2.98 -18.30 -19.56
CA ASP A 45 3.26 -19.14 -18.39
C ASP A 45 3.39 -18.32 -17.09
N VAL A 46 4.04 -17.17 -17.16
CA VAL A 46 4.17 -16.23 -16.03
C VAL A 46 2.82 -15.67 -15.62
N LEU A 47 1.99 -15.26 -16.59
CA LEU A 47 0.65 -14.74 -16.32
C LEU A 47 -0.21 -15.80 -15.60
N GLN A 48 -0.19 -17.04 -16.08
CA GLN A 48 -1.00 -18.13 -15.52
C GLN A 48 -0.51 -18.62 -14.15
N LYS A 49 0.82 -18.74 -13.95
CA LYS A 49 1.38 -19.38 -12.73
C LYS A 49 1.64 -18.41 -11.59
N ILE A 50 1.95 -17.15 -11.87
CA ILE A 50 2.38 -16.18 -10.84
C ILE A 50 1.29 -15.14 -10.60
N LEU A 51 0.69 -14.63 -11.67
CA LEU A 51 -0.35 -13.60 -11.59
C LEU A 51 -1.76 -14.21 -11.54
N PHE A 52 -1.90 -15.52 -11.81
CA PHE A 52 -3.16 -16.24 -11.89
C PHE A 52 -4.17 -15.57 -12.85
N LEU A 53 -3.63 -15.04 -13.96
CA LEU A 53 -4.35 -14.36 -15.05
C LEU A 53 -4.51 -15.25 -16.28
#